data_AF-A0A5K1ERT9-F1
#
_entry.id   AF-A0A5K1ERT9-F1
#
_cell.length_a   1.000
_cell.length_b   1.000
_cell.length_c   1.000
_cell.angle_alpha   90.00
_cell.angle_beta   90.00
_cell.angle_gamma   90.00
#
_symmetry.space_group_name_H-M   'P 1'
#
loop_
_entity.id
_entity.type
_entity.pdbx_description
1 polymer ?
#
loop_
_entity_poly.entity_id
_entity_poly.type
_entity_poly.pdbx_seq_one_letter_code
_entity_poly.pdbx_strand_id
1 'polypeptide(L)' 'ILLFLYRYDNGSFYPGGDDGAYNKVGEGLGTGYNVNVPWEHGRCGDADYLAVWDNILIPLAKSFDPDL' A
#
# COMPACT_ATOMS: atom_id res chain seq x y z
N ILE A 1 1.85 11.38 -3.62
CA ILE A 1 1.66 9.91 -3.71
C ILE A 1 0.82 9.45 -2.53
N LEU A 2 -0.03 8.43 -2.69
CA LEU A 2 -0.83 7.83 -1.62
C LEU A 2 -0.30 6.43 -1.33
N LEU A 3 0.00 6.14 -0.06
CA LEU A 3 0.41 4.82 0.40
C LEU A 3 -0.60 4.32 1.44
N PHE A 4 -1.15 3.13 1.20
CA PHE A 4 -2.08 2.49 2.11
C PHE A 4 -1.57 1.11 2.52
N LEU A 5 -1.65 0.82 3.82
CA LEU A 5 -1.24 -0.43 4.43
C LEU A 5 -2.39 -0.96 5.28
N TYR A 6 -2.93 -2.13 4.95
CA TYR A 6 -4.11 -2.69 5.62
C TYR A 6 -4.22 -4.20 5.41
N ARG A 7 -5.03 -4.83 6.27
CA ARG A 7 -5.45 -6.21 6.06
C ARG A 7 -6.47 -6.28 4.92
N TYR A 8 -6.25 -7.20 4.01
CA TYR A 8 -7.03 -7.36 2.78
C TYR A 8 -7.62 -8.76 2.64
N ASP A 9 -6.88 -9.80 3.06
CA ASP A 9 -7.27 -11.21 2.95
C ASP A 9 -7.91 -11.54 1.58
N ASN A 10 -7.21 -11.21 0.50
CA ASN A 10 -7.61 -11.36 -0.90
C ASN A 10 -9.00 -10.77 -1.19
N GLY A 11 -9.31 -9.61 -0.61
CA GLY A 11 -10.59 -8.91 -0.79
C GLY A 11 -11.72 -9.44 0.06
N SER A 12 -11.46 -10.36 0.99
CA SER A 12 -12.47 -10.88 1.93
C SER A 12 -12.54 -10.10 3.24
N PHE A 13 -11.49 -9.37 3.62
CA PHE A 13 -11.51 -8.53 4.81
C PHE A 13 -12.28 -7.22 4.55
N TYR A 14 -13.01 -6.73 5.56
CA TYR A 14 -13.80 -5.49 5.46
C TYR A 14 -12.93 -4.32 4.93
N PRO A 15 -13.43 -3.49 3.99
CA PRO A 15 -14.79 -3.46 3.43
C PRO A 15 -15.09 -4.50 2.34
N GLY A 16 -14.10 -5.29 1.96
CA GLY A 16 -14.17 -6.30 0.91
C GLY A 16 -14.07 -5.73 -0.51
N GLY A 17 -13.94 -6.62 -1.48
CA GLY A 17 -13.82 -6.28 -2.90
C GLY A 17 -12.39 -6.03 -3.36
N ASP A 18 -12.24 -5.62 -4.63
CA ASP A 18 -10.95 -5.64 -5.32
C ASP A 18 -10.16 -4.32 -5.24
N ASP A 19 -10.78 -3.25 -4.76
CA ASP A 19 -10.16 -1.92 -4.75
C ASP A 19 -8.97 -1.82 -3.77
N GLY A 20 -8.86 -2.79 -2.86
CA GLY A 20 -7.72 -2.95 -1.98
C GLY A 20 -6.55 -3.74 -2.58
N ALA A 21 -6.66 -4.23 -3.81
CA ALA A 21 -5.60 -5.02 -4.42
C ALA A 21 -4.36 -4.17 -4.74
N TYR A 22 -3.18 -4.80 -4.70
CA TYR A 22 -1.89 -4.16 -4.99
C TYR A 22 -1.80 -3.59 -6.42
N ASN A 23 -2.59 -4.10 -7.36
CA ASN A 23 -2.61 -3.66 -8.76
C ASN A 23 -3.50 -2.42 -9.00
N LYS A 24 -4.16 -1.89 -7.97
CA LYS A 24 -4.94 -0.65 -8.03
C LYS A 24 -3.98 0.54 -7.87
N VAL A 25 -3.36 0.94 -8.97
CA VAL A 25 -2.27 1.93 -9.00
C VAL A 25 -2.72 3.37 -9.28
N GLY A 26 -4.03 3.64 -9.25
CA GLY A 26 -4.61 4.92 -9.67
C GLY A 26 -4.95 4.94 -11.16
N GLU A 27 -5.60 6.01 -11.62
CA GLU A 27 -6.14 6.11 -12.98
C GLU A 27 -5.75 7.45 -13.64
N GLY A 28 -5.69 7.45 -14.97
CA GLY A 28 -5.36 8.64 -15.76
C GLY A 28 -4.03 9.26 -15.34
N LEU A 29 -4.03 10.56 -15.07
CA LEU A 29 -2.83 11.29 -14.59
C LEU A 29 -2.37 10.84 -13.19
N GLY A 30 -3.22 10.15 -12.43
CA GLY A 30 -2.90 9.59 -11.11
C GLY A 30 -2.31 8.18 -11.15
N THR A 31 -2.13 7.59 -12.34
CA THR A 31 -1.53 6.25 -12.47
C THR A 31 -0.10 6.25 -11.92
N GLY A 32 0.20 5.30 -11.03
CA GLY A 32 1.48 5.19 -10.32
C GLY A 32 1.55 6.03 -9.03
N TYR A 33 0.53 6.83 -8.71
CA TYR A 33 0.49 7.64 -7.50
C TYR A 33 -0.38 7.06 -6.38
N ASN A 34 -1.01 5.89 -6.61
CA ASN A 34 -1.68 5.11 -5.56
C ASN A 34 -0.91 3.81 -5.33
N VAL A 35 -0.51 3.54 -4.10
CA VAL A 35 0.22 2.32 -3.72
C VAL A 35 -0.53 1.63 -2.59
N ASN A 36 -1.04 0.45 -2.90
CA ASN A 36 -1.68 -0.44 -1.94
C ASN A 36 -0.70 -1.53 -1.51
N VAL A 37 -0.54 -1.72 -0.20
CA VAL A 37 0.21 -2.82 0.40
C VAL A 37 -0.78 -3.69 1.19
N PRO A 38 -1.47 -4.64 0.52
CA PRO A 38 -2.46 -5.49 1.16
C PRO A 38 -1.79 -6.63 1.94
N TRP A 39 -2.22 -6.83 3.18
CA TRP A 39 -1.86 -8.02 3.95
C TRP A 39 -2.88 -9.13 3.70
N GLU A 40 -2.40 -10.26 3.18
CA GLU A 40 -3.24 -11.42 2.84
C GLU A 40 -3.52 -12.35 4.02
N HIS A 41 -3.03 -11.97 5.20
CA HIS A 41 -3.29 -12.66 6.45
C HIS A 41 -3.33 -11.65 7.60
N GLY A 42 -4.02 -12.03 8.67
CA GLY A 42 -3.95 -11.30 9.94
C GLY A 42 -2.58 -11.43 10.62
N ARG A 43 -2.40 -10.65 11.69
CA ARG A 43 -1.24 -10.67 12.62
C ARG A 43 0.08 -10.16 12.03
N CYS A 44 0.04 -9.13 11.19
CA CYS A 44 1.25 -8.36 10.88
C CYS A 44 1.72 -7.60 12.13
N GLY A 45 3.01 -7.68 12.42
CA GLY A 45 3.65 -7.02 13.56
C GLY A 45 4.80 -6.12 13.12
N ASP A 46 5.54 -5.57 14.08
CA ASP A 46 6.56 -4.54 13.86
C ASP A 46 7.54 -4.87 12.72
N ALA A 47 7.97 -6.14 12.61
CA ALA A 47 8.88 -6.57 11.56
C ALA A 47 8.29 -6.43 10.14
N ASP A 48 7.00 -6.74 9.96
CA ASP A 48 6.31 -6.61 8.66
C ASP A 48 6.17 -5.13 8.28
N TYR A 49 5.87 -4.28 9.26
CA TYR A 49 5.78 -2.83 9.07
C TYR A 49 7.14 -2.22 8.75
N LEU A 50 8.21 -2.63 9.44
CA LEU A 50 9.58 -2.20 9.13
C LEU A 50 10.01 -2.65 7.73
N ALA A 51 9.63 -3.85 7.30
CA ALA A 51 9.90 -4.31 5.95
C ALA A 51 9.23 -3.41 4.89
N VAL A 52 7.98 -3.01 5.09
CA VAL A 52 7.28 -2.04 4.22
C VAL A 52 7.93 -0.66 4.29
N TRP A 53 8.32 -0.22 5.49
CA TRP A 53 8.97 1.06 5.70
C TRP A 53 10.26 1.17 4.87
N ASP A 54 11.14 0.18 4.99
CA ASP A 54 12.46 0.21 4.36
C ASP A 54 12.40 -0.06 2.85
N ASN A 55 11.53 -0.97 2.41
CA ASN A 55 11.52 -1.44 1.02
C ASN A 55 10.49 -0.74 0.12
N ILE A 56 9.47 -0.09 0.69
CA ILE A 56 8.40 0.55 -0.07
C ILE A 56 8.34 2.04 0.26
N LEU A 57 8.10 2.41 1.53
CA LEU A 57 7.84 3.80 1.90
C LEU A 57 9.06 4.70 1.69
N ILE A 58 10.22 4.35 2.24
CA ILE A 58 11.43 5.19 2.11
C ILE A 58 11.82 5.41 0.64
N PRO A 59 11.91 4.35 -0.22
CA PRO A 59 12.24 4.54 -1.63
C PRO A 59 11.21 5.40 -2.37
N LEU A 60 9.91 5.19 -2.12
CA LEU A 60 8.85 5.98 -2.74
C LEU A 60 8.91 7.44 -2.32
N ALA A 61 9.01 7.73 -1.02
CA ALA A 61 9.07 9.09 -0.50
C ALA A 61 10.28 9.86 -1.06
N LYS A 62 11.45 9.21 -1.15
CA LYS A 62 12.64 9.80 -1.77
C LYS A 62 12.46 10.07 -3.26
N SER A 63 11.77 9.19 -3.98
CA SER A 63 11.53 9.36 -5.43
C SER A 63 10.48 10.42 -5.73
N PHE A 64 9.49 10.55 -4.85
CA PHE A 64 8.38 11.49 -4.99
C PHE A 64 8.74 12.90 -4.48
N ASP A 65 9.64 13.00 -3.49
CA ASP A 65 10.11 14.26 -2.88
C ASP A 65 8.97 15.17 -2.42
N PRO A 66 8.15 14.74 -1.44
CA PRO A 66 6.99 15.51 -0.99
C PRO A 66 7.41 16.78 -0.23
N ASP A 67 6.69 17.87 -0.47
CA ASP A 67 6.85 19.12 0.29
C ASP A 67 6.26 19.06 1.72
N LEU A 68 5.37 18.08 2.00
CA LEU A 68 4.70 17.85 3.28
C LEU A 68 4.39 16.37 3.53
#